data_AF-A0A5J4VP77-F1
#
_entry.id   AF-A0A5J4VP77-F1
#
_cell.length_a   1.000
_cell.length_b   1.000
_cell.length_c   1.000
_cell.angle_alpha   90.00
_cell.angle_beta   90.00
_cell.angle_gamma   90.00
#
_symmetry.space_group_name_H-M   'P 1'
#
loop_
_entity.id
_entity.type
_entity.pdbx_description
1 polymer ?
#
loop_
_entity_poly.entity_id
_entity_poly.type
_entity_poly.pdbx_seq_one_letter_code
_entity_poly.pdbx_strand_id
1 'polypeptide(L)'
;MQTEQEIQDAAKAIISFADTYTQNKLGKQNDQSEQESIQSLIDIISSLECLKDQMRMNKSYKSVIRIPKLYQSLSALAIFKIGVILTDEINEQRFMVRHLSGNCLWHTQICGDEQDQTELVRQGYGRMMSITFCTAGGKGEEYDQEIFNVLRCIYGFLHALHYGRNDYGQPSQQPLPLLYPVSLEQIEEEGAIEEIEAQMKTKGNQWSIEHQANLAKSPILNHFIN
;
A
#
# COMPACT_ATOMS: atom_id res chain seq x y z
N MET A 1 -27.11 2.91 6.93
CA MET A 1 -27.04 2.49 8.35
C MET A 1 -26.29 1.17 8.49
N GLN A 2 -26.72 0.08 7.84
CA GLN A 2 -26.01 -1.22 7.89
C GLN A 2 -24.58 -1.16 7.32
N THR A 3 -24.40 -0.52 6.16
CA THR A 3 -23.10 -0.38 5.48
C THR A 3 -22.06 0.44 6.26
N GLU A 4 -22.50 1.43 7.03
CA GLU A 4 -21.59 2.29 7.81
C GLU A 4 -21.10 1.58 9.06
N GLN A 5 -21.97 0.80 9.70
CA GLN A 5 -21.61 -0.05 10.84
C GLN A 5 -20.62 -1.14 10.42
N GLU A 6 -20.85 -1.80 9.28
CA GLU A 6 -19.92 -2.81 8.73
C GLU A 6 -18.51 -2.23 8.51
N ILE A 7 -18.40 -1.02 7.95
CA ILE A 7 -17.12 -0.33 7.77
C ILE A 7 -16.45 -0.04 9.11
N GLN A 8 -17.20 0.45 10.10
CA GLN A 8 -16.66 0.74 11.42
C GLN A 8 -16.16 -0.51 12.13
N ASP A 9 -16.87 -1.62 12.01
CA ASP A 9 -16.50 -2.87 12.66
C ASP A 9 -15.28 -3.51 11.98
N ALA A 10 -15.23 -3.51 10.64
CA ALA A 10 -14.06 -3.94 9.88
C ALA A 10 -12.83 -3.08 10.22
N ALA A 11 -12.97 -1.75 10.25
CA ALA A 11 -11.87 -0.85 10.56
C ALA A 11 -11.36 -1.04 12.00
N LYS A 12 -12.25 -1.24 12.98
CA LYS A 12 -11.86 -1.55 14.36
C LYS A 12 -11.07 -2.85 14.46
N ALA A 13 -11.51 -3.90 13.75
CA ALA A 13 -10.78 -5.16 13.71
C ALA A 13 -9.38 -4.98 13.13
N ILE A 14 -9.26 -4.24 12.02
CA ILE A 14 -7.98 -3.91 11.38
C ILE A 14 -7.04 -3.15 12.32
N ILE A 15 -7.55 -2.10 12.96
CA ILE A 15 -6.76 -1.28 13.89
C ILE A 15 -6.30 -2.11 15.08
N SER A 16 -7.20 -2.88 15.70
CA SER A 16 -6.88 -3.72 16.85
C SER A 16 -5.81 -4.78 16.52
N PHE A 17 -5.92 -5.40 15.35
CA PHE A 17 -4.94 -6.39 14.89
C PHE A 17 -3.57 -5.74 14.66
N ALA A 18 -3.52 -4.60 13.96
CA ALA A 18 -2.29 -3.87 13.69
C ALA A 18 -1.62 -3.31 14.95
N ASP A 19 -2.39 -2.79 15.91
CA ASP A 19 -1.87 -2.30 17.19
C ASP A 19 -1.23 -3.44 17.99
N THR A 20 -1.89 -4.61 18.05
CA THR A 20 -1.35 -5.81 18.71
C THR A 20 0.00 -6.21 18.11
N TYR A 21 0.10 -6.25 16.77
CA TYR A 21 1.34 -6.52 16.07
C TYR A 21 2.45 -5.49 16.37
N THR A 22 2.11 -4.20 16.33
CA THR A 22 3.08 -3.12 16.51
C THR A 22 3.64 -3.09 17.93
N GLN A 23 2.78 -3.32 18.94
CA GLN A 23 3.20 -3.44 20.34
C GLN A 23 4.10 -4.65 20.57
N ASN A 24 3.80 -5.80 19.94
CA ASN A 24 4.63 -7.00 20.04
C ASN A 24 6.00 -6.84 19.37
N LYS A 25 6.13 -5.95 18.36
CA LYS A 25 7.42 -5.62 17.75
C LYS A 25 8.30 -4.73 18.65
N LEU A 26 7.68 -3.87 19.48
CA LEU A 26 8.38 -2.95 20.39
C LEU A 26 8.70 -3.57 21.76
N GLY A 27 7.86 -4.49 22.23
CA GLY A 27 8.12 -5.29 23.44
C GLY A 27 8.88 -6.55 23.08
N LYS A 28 10.13 -6.71 23.54
CA LYS A 28 10.82 -8.01 23.56
C LYS A 28 10.03 -9.00 24.44
N GLN A 29 9.01 -9.65 23.90
CA GLN A 29 8.38 -10.80 24.56
C GLN A 29 8.75 -12.07 23.81
N ASN A 30 9.36 -12.97 24.58
CA ASN A 30 9.90 -14.26 24.18
C ASN A 30 8.92 -15.08 23.33
N ASP A 31 9.47 -15.70 22.27
CA ASP A 31 9.18 -16.88 21.43
C ASP A 31 8.05 -17.90 21.80
N GLN A 32 7.13 -17.59 22.72
CA GLN A 32 6.08 -18.50 23.19
C GLN A 32 4.66 -17.91 23.10
N SER A 33 4.48 -16.65 22.70
CA SER A 33 3.17 -16.09 22.32
C SER A 33 2.96 -15.96 20.80
N GLU A 34 3.87 -16.50 19.99
CA GLU A 34 3.97 -16.25 18.54
C GLU A 34 3.11 -17.17 17.65
N GLN A 35 2.06 -17.82 18.17
CA GLN A 35 1.07 -18.40 17.27
C GLN A 35 0.02 -17.35 16.90
N GLU A 36 0.30 -16.62 15.82
CA GLU A 36 -0.77 -16.15 14.95
C GLU A 36 -1.65 -17.35 14.65
N SER A 37 -2.85 -17.36 15.20
CA SER A 37 -3.80 -18.39 14.76
C SER A 37 -4.15 -18.08 13.31
N ILE A 38 -4.13 -19.13 12.48
CA ILE A 38 -4.69 -19.08 11.12
C ILE A 38 -6.07 -18.40 11.14
N GLN A 39 -6.86 -18.68 12.19
CA GLN A 39 -8.16 -18.04 12.40
C GLN A 39 -8.06 -16.51 12.49
N SER A 40 -7.11 -15.97 13.26
CA SER A 40 -6.92 -14.52 13.37
C SER A 40 -6.51 -13.89 12.03
N LEU A 41 -5.77 -14.60 11.18
CA LEU A 41 -5.41 -14.16 9.84
C LEU A 41 -6.62 -14.19 8.89
N ILE A 42 -7.45 -15.23 8.97
CA ILE A 42 -8.69 -15.33 8.20
C ILE A 42 -9.65 -14.18 8.57
N ASP A 43 -9.82 -13.90 9.86
CA ASP A 43 -10.73 -12.86 10.34
C ASP A 43 -10.31 -11.45 9.87
N ILE A 44 -9.00 -11.17 9.88
CA ILE A 44 -8.46 -9.90 9.36
C ILE A 44 -8.57 -9.82 7.84
N ILE A 45 -8.35 -10.92 7.10
CA ILE A 45 -8.55 -10.97 5.65
C ILE A 45 -10.00 -10.61 5.32
N SER A 46 -10.99 -11.24 5.97
CA SER A 46 -12.39 -10.92 5.75
C SER A 46 -12.73 -9.45 6.05
N SER A 47 -12.11 -8.87 7.09
CA SER A 47 -12.28 -7.45 7.42
C SER A 47 -11.69 -6.53 6.35
N LEU A 48 -10.51 -6.87 5.81
CA LEU A 48 -9.86 -6.13 4.72
C LEU A 48 -10.63 -6.24 3.40
N GLU A 49 -11.16 -7.42 3.07
CA GLU A 49 -12.01 -7.64 1.90
C GLU A 49 -13.27 -6.80 1.97
N CYS A 50 -13.95 -6.83 3.13
CA CYS A 50 -15.10 -5.99 3.40
C CYS A 50 -14.76 -4.51 3.16
N LEU A 51 -13.67 -4.02 3.77
CA LEU A 51 -13.26 -2.63 3.62
C LEU A 51 -12.96 -2.27 2.15
N LYS A 52 -12.21 -3.10 1.43
CA LYS A 52 -11.89 -2.93 0.00
C LYS A 52 -13.16 -2.82 -0.84
N ASP A 53 -14.11 -3.73 -0.65
CA ASP A 53 -15.34 -3.75 -1.43
C ASP A 53 -16.21 -2.52 -1.15
N GLN A 54 -16.23 -2.05 0.09
CA GLN A 54 -16.90 -0.79 0.46
C GLN A 54 -16.27 0.42 -0.23
N MET A 55 -14.93 0.49 -0.24
CA MET A 55 -14.19 1.57 -0.92
C MET A 55 -14.45 1.57 -2.42
N ARG A 56 -14.44 0.40 -3.06
CA ARG A 56 -14.72 0.24 -4.50
C ARG A 56 -16.12 0.71 -4.89
N MET A 57 -17.12 0.54 -4.03
CA MET A 57 -18.51 0.92 -4.32
C MET A 57 -18.79 2.42 -4.20
N ASN A 58 -17.78 3.25 -3.88
CA ASN A 58 -17.75 4.74 -3.90
C ASN A 58 -18.87 5.48 -3.13
N LYS A 59 -19.79 4.76 -2.47
CA LYS A 59 -20.85 5.36 -1.64
C LYS A 59 -20.40 5.65 -0.21
N SER A 60 -19.29 5.06 0.22
CA SER A 60 -18.85 5.07 1.62
C SER A 60 -17.37 5.39 1.83
N TYR A 61 -16.63 5.72 0.76
CA TYR A 61 -15.21 6.11 0.83
C TYR A 61 -14.96 7.24 1.84
N LYS A 62 -15.82 8.27 1.85
CA LYS A 62 -15.76 9.38 2.82
C LYS A 62 -15.91 8.95 4.29
N SER A 63 -16.58 7.82 4.54
CA SER A 63 -16.73 7.27 5.89
C SER A 63 -15.48 6.51 6.34
N VAL A 64 -14.79 5.84 5.41
CA VAL A 64 -13.53 5.10 5.68
C VAL A 64 -12.40 6.07 6.04
N ILE A 65 -12.28 7.17 5.30
CA ILE A 65 -11.27 8.22 5.51
C ILE A 65 -11.28 8.80 6.92
N ARG A 66 -12.46 8.92 7.52
CA ARG A 66 -12.62 9.60 8.82
C ARG A 66 -12.22 8.75 10.01
N ILE A 67 -11.83 7.49 9.78
CA ILE A 67 -11.52 6.55 10.87
C ILE A 67 -10.07 6.79 11.32
N PRO A 68 -9.84 7.29 12.54
CA PRO A 68 -8.50 7.58 13.01
C PRO A 68 -7.63 6.32 13.03
N LYS A 69 -6.33 6.48 12.74
CA LYS A 69 -5.31 5.42 12.70
C LYS A 69 -5.45 4.37 11.60
N LEU A 70 -6.55 4.34 10.85
CA LEU A 70 -6.77 3.29 9.84
C LEU A 70 -5.66 3.25 8.79
N TYR A 71 -5.18 4.40 8.30
CA TYR A 71 -4.06 4.44 7.33
C TYR A 71 -2.75 3.97 7.91
N GLN A 72 -2.47 4.31 9.17
CA GLN A 72 -1.30 3.81 9.88
C GLN A 72 -1.36 2.27 10.01
N SER A 73 -2.51 1.73 10.42
CA SER A 73 -2.74 0.30 10.54
C SER A 73 -2.61 -0.43 9.20
N LEU A 74 -3.25 0.08 8.14
CA LEU A 74 -3.14 -0.48 6.80
C LEU A 74 -1.69 -0.43 6.28
N SER A 75 -0.95 0.66 6.53
CA SER A 75 0.45 0.77 6.12
C SER A 75 1.34 -0.24 6.85
N ALA A 76 1.12 -0.44 8.16
CA ALA A 76 1.81 -1.47 8.92
C ALA A 76 1.49 -2.89 8.41
N LEU A 77 0.23 -3.14 8.03
CA LEU A 77 -0.20 -4.44 7.51
C LEU A 77 0.26 -4.71 6.09
N ALA A 78 0.44 -3.69 5.25
CA ALA A 78 0.95 -3.84 3.89
C ALA A 78 2.40 -4.37 3.85
N ILE A 79 3.18 -4.17 4.92
CA ILE A 79 4.52 -4.75 5.10
C ILE A 79 4.55 -5.83 6.19
N PHE A 80 3.40 -6.38 6.55
CA PHE A 80 3.26 -7.35 7.64
C PHE A 80 4.17 -8.56 7.46
N LYS A 81 5.11 -8.72 8.40
CA LYS A 81 6.08 -9.82 8.46
C LYS A 81 6.75 -10.12 7.12
N ILE A 82 7.00 -9.07 6.34
CA ILE A 82 7.71 -9.20 5.07
C ILE A 82 9.10 -9.80 5.31
N GLY A 83 9.53 -10.74 4.46
CA GLY A 83 10.81 -11.45 4.61
C GLY A 83 10.83 -12.60 5.63
N VAL A 84 9.76 -12.85 6.40
CA VAL A 84 9.68 -13.98 7.33
C VAL A 84 9.03 -15.19 6.64
N ILE A 85 9.79 -16.27 6.44
CA ILE A 85 9.31 -17.50 5.80
C ILE A 85 8.83 -18.49 6.87
N LEU A 86 7.55 -18.88 6.83
CA LEU A 86 6.97 -19.98 7.61
C LEU A 86 6.39 -21.06 6.68
N THR A 87 5.33 -21.76 7.10
CA THR A 87 4.58 -22.72 6.28
C THR A 87 3.86 -22.03 5.12
N ASP A 88 3.60 -22.77 4.04
CA ASP A 88 2.99 -22.24 2.82
C ASP A 88 1.62 -21.59 3.10
N GLU A 89 0.77 -22.22 3.91
CA GLU A 89 -0.58 -21.69 4.25
C GLU A 89 -0.51 -20.35 5.02
N ILE A 90 0.38 -20.24 6.01
CA ILE A 90 0.55 -18.99 6.77
C ILE A 90 1.17 -17.91 5.88
N ASN A 91 2.11 -18.28 4.99
CA ASN A 91 2.72 -17.35 4.05
C ASN A 91 1.69 -16.79 3.06
N GLU A 92 0.77 -17.63 2.58
CA GLU A 92 -0.34 -17.24 1.70
C GLU A 92 -1.29 -16.27 2.40
N GLN A 93 -1.74 -16.58 3.61
CA GLN A 93 -2.61 -15.69 4.38
C GLN A 93 -1.92 -14.34 4.69
N ARG A 94 -0.65 -14.36 5.05
CA ARG A 94 0.14 -13.13 5.24
C ARG A 94 0.27 -12.33 3.96
N PHE A 95 0.44 -13.01 2.82
CA PHE A 95 0.43 -12.35 1.53
C PHE A 95 -0.91 -11.67 1.26
N MET A 96 -2.03 -12.34 1.50
CA MET A 96 -3.37 -11.74 1.37
C MET A 96 -3.55 -10.52 2.27
N VAL A 97 -3.09 -10.58 3.53
CA VAL A 97 -3.13 -9.42 4.44
C VAL A 97 -2.38 -8.23 3.84
N ARG A 98 -1.17 -8.44 3.32
CA ARG A 98 -0.37 -7.39 2.67
C ARG A 98 -1.07 -6.84 1.43
N HIS A 99 -1.50 -7.73 0.53
CA HIS A 99 -2.11 -7.39 -0.74
C HIS A 99 -3.42 -6.60 -0.55
N LEU A 100 -4.31 -7.06 0.34
CA LEU A 100 -5.58 -6.37 0.59
C LEU A 100 -5.37 -5.03 1.29
N SER A 101 -4.40 -4.94 2.21
CA SER A 101 -4.05 -3.67 2.87
C SER A 101 -3.50 -2.66 1.86
N GLY A 102 -2.60 -3.10 0.97
CA GLY A 102 -2.06 -2.30 -0.13
C GLY A 102 -3.16 -1.80 -1.07
N ASN A 103 -4.13 -2.65 -1.44
CA ASN A 103 -5.28 -2.27 -2.25
C ASN A 103 -6.15 -1.20 -1.57
N CYS A 104 -6.40 -1.31 -0.26
CA CYS A 104 -7.15 -0.29 0.48
C CYS A 104 -6.42 1.06 0.42
N LEU A 105 -5.11 1.08 0.64
CA LEU A 105 -4.30 2.30 0.55
C LEU A 105 -4.27 2.88 -0.86
N TRP A 106 -4.19 2.03 -1.89
CA TRP A 106 -4.27 2.45 -3.28
C TRP A 106 -5.61 3.10 -3.62
N HIS A 107 -6.73 2.53 -3.14
CA HIS A 107 -8.04 3.17 -3.27
C HIS A 107 -8.09 4.54 -2.59
N THR A 108 -7.49 4.68 -1.40
CA THR A 108 -7.34 5.99 -0.75
C THR A 108 -6.53 6.96 -1.60
N GLN A 109 -5.41 6.50 -2.18
CA GLN A 109 -4.56 7.34 -3.01
C GLN A 109 -5.32 7.93 -4.20
N ILE A 110 -6.16 7.13 -4.87
CA ILE A 110 -6.94 7.57 -6.04
C ILE A 110 -8.15 8.41 -5.65
N CYS A 111 -8.88 8.00 -4.62
CA CYS A 111 -10.18 8.60 -4.29
C CYS A 111 -10.07 9.75 -3.27
N GLY A 112 -8.90 9.96 -2.67
CA GLY A 112 -8.71 10.92 -1.60
C GLY A 112 -8.62 12.36 -2.06
N ASP A 113 -8.83 13.27 -1.12
CA ASP A 113 -8.52 14.68 -1.33
C ASP A 113 -7.09 15.00 -0.88
N GLU A 114 -6.75 16.29 -0.84
CA GLU A 114 -5.44 16.79 -0.42
C GLU A 114 -5.08 16.36 1.02
N GLN A 115 -6.06 16.30 1.93
CA GLN A 115 -5.81 15.90 3.30
C GLN A 115 -5.43 14.41 3.36
N ASP A 116 -6.08 13.57 2.55
CA ASP A 116 -5.78 12.15 2.46
C ASP A 116 -4.37 11.91 1.91
N GLN A 117 -3.98 12.65 0.86
CA GLN A 117 -2.61 12.55 0.32
C GLN A 117 -1.58 12.98 1.37
N THR A 118 -1.85 14.05 2.11
CA THR A 118 -0.98 14.53 3.19
C THR A 118 -0.77 13.46 4.25
N GLU A 119 -1.86 12.79 4.66
CA GLU A 119 -1.77 11.73 5.66
C GLU A 119 -1.04 10.49 5.12
N LEU A 120 -1.24 10.10 3.85
CA LEU A 120 -0.47 9.01 3.23
C LEU A 120 1.04 9.29 3.28
N VAL A 121 1.46 10.50 2.91
CA VAL A 121 2.88 10.91 2.94
C VAL A 121 3.42 10.87 4.38
N ARG A 122 2.65 11.42 5.32
CA ARG A 122 3.02 11.44 6.75
C ARG A 122 3.18 10.04 7.34
N GLN A 123 2.37 9.09 6.91
CA GLN A 123 2.43 7.69 7.36
C GLN A 123 3.51 6.86 6.64
N GLY A 124 4.29 7.48 5.75
CA GLY A 124 5.37 6.79 5.03
C GLY A 124 4.87 5.91 3.89
N TYR A 125 3.81 6.30 3.20
CA TYR A 125 3.26 5.51 2.09
C TYR A 125 4.29 5.26 0.97
N GLY A 126 5.16 6.23 0.66
CA GLY A 126 6.26 6.04 -0.30
C GLY A 126 7.24 4.94 0.14
N ARG A 127 7.60 4.96 1.43
CA ARG A 127 8.44 3.93 2.05
C ARG A 127 7.80 2.55 2.01
N MET A 128 6.51 2.47 2.35
CA MET A 128 5.72 1.24 2.33
C MET A 128 5.70 0.62 0.92
N MET A 129 5.38 1.41 -0.11
CA MET A 129 5.38 0.93 -1.50
C MET A 129 6.75 0.45 -1.94
N SER A 130 7.81 1.08 -1.48
CA SER A 130 9.19 0.73 -1.82
C SER A 130 9.58 -0.63 -1.24
N ILE A 131 9.26 -0.85 0.04
CA ILE A 131 9.51 -2.13 0.72
C ILE A 131 8.73 -3.28 0.05
N THR A 132 7.46 -3.06 -0.29
CA THR A 132 6.65 -4.10 -0.95
C THR A 132 7.16 -4.40 -2.35
N PHE A 133 7.51 -3.37 -3.12
CA PHE A 133 8.06 -3.49 -4.46
C PHE A 133 9.39 -4.26 -4.48
N CYS A 134 10.37 -3.83 -3.68
CA CYS A 134 11.69 -4.46 -3.63
C CYS A 134 11.63 -5.92 -3.19
N THR A 135 10.64 -6.29 -2.38
CA THR A 135 10.45 -7.70 -1.98
C THR A 135 9.84 -8.55 -3.10
N ALA A 136 9.01 -7.96 -3.97
CA ALA A 136 8.34 -8.67 -5.05
C ALA A 136 9.28 -8.97 -6.24
N GLY A 137 10.24 -8.07 -6.53
CA GLY A 137 11.15 -8.15 -7.69
C GLY A 137 11.99 -9.43 -7.81
N GLY A 138 12.19 -10.17 -6.71
CA GLY A 138 12.95 -11.42 -6.69
C GLY A 138 12.13 -12.71 -6.87
N LYS A 139 10.82 -12.63 -7.15
CA LYS A 139 9.91 -13.79 -7.18
C LYS A 139 9.16 -13.85 -8.52
N GLY A 140 8.91 -15.06 -9.02
CA GLY A 140 8.42 -15.33 -10.39
C GLY A 140 7.01 -14.81 -10.72
N GLU A 141 6.36 -15.40 -11.74
CA GLU A 141 5.18 -14.84 -12.44
C GLU A 141 3.99 -14.40 -11.54
N GLU A 142 3.71 -15.06 -10.42
CA GLU A 142 2.65 -14.64 -9.49
C GLU A 142 2.91 -13.27 -8.84
N TYR A 143 4.17 -12.88 -8.74
CA TYR A 143 4.60 -11.59 -8.21
C TYR A 143 4.73 -10.53 -9.31
N ASP A 144 4.73 -10.90 -10.60
CA ASP A 144 4.76 -9.95 -11.72
C ASP A 144 3.52 -9.04 -11.72
N GLN A 145 2.35 -9.58 -11.37
CA GLN A 145 1.13 -8.78 -11.25
C GLN A 145 1.22 -7.79 -10.07
N GLU A 146 1.83 -8.21 -8.96
CA GLU A 146 2.05 -7.34 -7.81
C GLU A 146 3.05 -6.24 -8.14
N ILE A 147 4.16 -6.57 -8.79
CA ILE A 147 5.15 -5.61 -9.32
C ILE A 147 4.45 -4.60 -10.23
N PHE A 148 3.64 -5.07 -11.18
CA PHE A 148 2.85 -4.20 -12.05
C PHE A 148 1.94 -3.23 -11.27
N ASN A 149 1.20 -3.75 -10.29
CA ASN A 149 0.29 -2.96 -9.48
C ASN A 149 1.04 -1.90 -8.66
N VAL A 150 2.15 -2.27 -8.01
CA VAL A 150 2.93 -1.34 -7.19
C VAL A 150 3.60 -0.26 -8.04
N LEU A 151 4.14 -0.61 -9.22
CA LEU A 151 4.67 0.39 -10.17
C LEU A 151 3.60 1.39 -10.60
N ARG A 152 2.39 0.91 -10.88
CA ARG A 152 1.25 1.77 -11.20
C ARG A 152 0.89 2.70 -10.03
N CYS A 153 0.96 2.20 -8.80
CA CYS A 153 0.73 2.99 -7.59
C CYS A 153 1.80 4.08 -7.43
N ILE A 154 3.08 3.74 -7.57
CA ILE A 154 4.20 4.68 -7.48
C ILE A 154 4.03 5.81 -8.51
N TYR A 155 3.78 5.44 -9.78
CA TYR A 155 3.54 6.40 -10.84
C TYR A 155 2.36 7.33 -10.51
N GLY A 156 1.19 6.75 -10.20
CA GLY A 156 -0.03 7.52 -9.94
C GLY A 156 0.10 8.44 -8.73
N PHE A 157 0.81 8.00 -7.69
CA PHE A 157 1.07 8.79 -6.50
C PHE A 157 1.99 9.97 -6.78
N LEU A 158 3.19 9.72 -7.32
CA LEU A 158 4.16 10.78 -7.62
C LEU A 158 3.62 11.77 -8.66
N HIS A 159 2.92 11.28 -9.68
CA HIS A 159 2.26 12.14 -10.67
C HIS A 159 1.20 13.04 -10.02
N ALA A 160 0.31 12.49 -9.17
CA ALA A 160 -0.72 13.28 -8.50
C ALA A 160 -0.11 14.32 -7.55
N LEU A 161 0.98 14.02 -6.86
CA LEU A 161 1.68 14.99 -6.02
C LEU A 161 2.36 16.08 -6.86
N HIS A 162 2.96 15.75 -8.00
CA HIS A 162 3.73 16.70 -8.79
C HIS A 162 2.88 17.58 -9.73
N TYR A 163 1.86 16.99 -10.38
CA TYR A 163 1.06 17.65 -11.40
C TYR A 163 -0.42 17.82 -11.01
N GLY A 164 -0.83 17.29 -9.86
CA GLY A 164 -2.25 17.21 -9.51
C GLY A 164 -2.99 16.14 -10.33
N ARG A 165 -4.32 16.16 -10.24
CA ARG A 165 -5.21 15.30 -11.03
C ARG A 165 -6.53 15.99 -11.34
N ASN A 166 -7.08 15.72 -12.53
CA ASN A 166 -8.38 16.24 -12.97
C ASN A 166 -9.17 15.20 -13.80
N ASP A 167 -8.94 13.91 -13.53
CA ASP A 167 -9.55 12.83 -14.30
C ASP A 167 -11.02 12.59 -13.92
N TYR A 168 -11.82 12.20 -14.91
CA TYR A 168 -13.23 11.89 -14.70
C TYR A 168 -13.39 10.71 -13.73
N GLY A 169 -14.03 10.97 -12.58
CA GLY A 169 -14.29 9.97 -11.54
C GLY A 169 -13.29 9.95 -10.38
N GLN A 170 -12.24 10.78 -10.43
CA GLN A 170 -11.35 11.05 -9.28
C GLN A 170 -11.63 12.46 -8.72
N PRO A 171 -11.39 12.71 -7.42
CA PRO A 171 -11.42 14.08 -6.92
C PRO A 171 -10.34 14.91 -7.59
N SER A 172 -10.73 16.10 -8.05
CA SER A 172 -9.76 17.08 -8.52
C SER A 172 -8.82 17.46 -7.38
N GLN A 173 -7.53 17.51 -7.67
CA GLN A 173 -6.49 17.84 -6.71
C GLN A 173 -5.46 18.75 -7.38
N GLN A 174 -5.08 19.81 -6.69
CA GLN A 174 -3.94 20.64 -7.11
C GLN A 174 -2.62 19.89 -6.86
N PRO A 175 -1.54 20.26 -7.55
CA PRO A 175 -0.20 19.82 -7.21
C PRO A 175 0.10 20.05 -5.71
N LEU A 176 0.79 19.10 -5.08
CA LEU A 176 1.25 19.16 -3.69
C LEU A 176 2.79 19.21 -3.67
N PRO A 177 3.41 20.32 -4.10
CA PRO A 177 4.85 20.41 -4.36
C PRO A 177 5.72 20.21 -3.13
N LEU A 178 5.19 20.44 -1.92
CA LEU A 178 5.92 20.21 -0.66
C LEU A 178 5.94 18.72 -0.26
N LEU A 179 4.97 17.94 -0.71
CA LEU A 179 4.82 16.53 -0.36
C LEU A 179 5.53 15.60 -1.36
N TYR A 180 5.62 16.03 -2.61
CA TYR A 180 6.35 15.32 -3.65
C TYR A 180 7.81 14.98 -3.24
N PRO A 181 8.67 15.94 -2.82
CA PRO A 181 10.06 15.62 -2.49
C PRO A 181 10.18 14.69 -1.29
N VAL A 182 9.33 14.84 -0.28
CA VAL A 182 9.28 13.94 0.89
C VAL A 182 8.95 12.51 0.47
N SER A 183 8.02 12.36 -0.47
CA SER A 183 7.62 11.04 -0.97
C SER A 183 8.70 10.41 -1.85
N LEU A 184 9.39 11.23 -2.63
CA LEU A 184 10.50 10.78 -3.46
C LEU A 184 11.66 10.29 -2.59
N GLU A 185 12.03 11.07 -1.56
CA GLU A 185 13.06 10.70 -0.59
C GLU A 185 12.73 9.37 0.10
N GLN A 186 11.48 9.18 0.55
CA GLN A 186 11.03 7.90 1.12
C GLN A 186 11.18 6.70 0.16
N ILE A 187 11.09 6.93 -1.15
CA ILE A 187 11.24 5.88 -2.17
C ILE A 187 12.72 5.59 -2.45
N GLU A 188 13.53 6.64 -2.53
CA GLU A 188 14.97 6.55 -2.74
C GLU A 188 15.70 5.90 -1.57
N GLU A 189 15.35 6.26 -0.32
CA GLU A 189 16.00 5.71 0.89
C GLU A 189 15.90 4.19 1.02
N GLU A 190 14.85 3.58 0.46
CA GLU A 190 14.62 2.13 0.48
C GLU A 190 15.16 1.41 -0.78
N GLY A 191 15.87 2.12 -1.66
CA GLY A 191 16.51 1.56 -2.86
C GLY A 191 15.53 1.15 -3.97
N ALA A 192 14.29 1.66 -3.93
CA ALA A 192 13.28 1.30 -4.94
C ALA A 192 13.57 1.90 -6.31
N ILE A 193 14.36 2.97 -6.41
CA ILE A 193 14.76 3.55 -7.69
C ILE A 193 15.62 2.56 -8.48
N GLU A 194 16.60 1.95 -7.84
CA GLU A 194 17.48 0.94 -8.42
C GLU A 194 16.69 -0.29 -8.89
N GLU A 195 15.71 -0.73 -8.08
CA GLU A 195 14.85 -1.83 -8.46
C GLU A 195 13.94 -1.46 -9.65
N ILE A 196 13.40 -0.23 -9.72
CA ILE A 196 12.64 0.26 -10.88
C ILE A 196 13.54 0.20 -12.13
N GLU A 197 14.79 0.64 -12.03
CA GLU A 197 15.76 0.59 -13.12
C GLU A 197 16.11 -0.83 -13.57
N ALA A 198 16.17 -1.78 -12.64
CA ALA A 198 16.34 -3.19 -12.96
C ALA A 198 15.13 -3.71 -13.77
N GLN A 199 13.91 -3.39 -13.33
CA GLN A 199 12.68 -3.85 -13.97
C GLN A 199 12.43 -3.23 -15.35
N MET A 200 13.00 -2.06 -15.65
CA MET A 200 13.00 -1.48 -17.01
C MET A 200 13.73 -2.35 -18.04
N LYS A 201 14.63 -3.24 -17.61
CA LYS A 201 15.42 -4.10 -18.51
C LYS A 201 14.79 -5.50 -18.68
N THR A 202 13.77 -5.83 -17.88
CA THR A 202 13.11 -7.13 -17.89
C THR A 202 12.19 -7.26 -19.11
N LYS A 203 12.65 -7.94 -20.16
CA LYS A 203 11.88 -8.18 -21.39
C LYS A 203 11.07 -9.47 -21.29
N GLY A 204 9.88 -9.48 -21.90
CA GLY A 204 9.12 -10.71 -22.18
C GLY A 204 8.15 -11.18 -21.11
N ASN A 205 7.78 -10.35 -20.14
CA ASN A 205 6.69 -10.67 -19.20
C ASN A 205 5.30 -10.33 -19.77
N GLN A 206 4.28 -11.04 -19.30
CA GLN A 206 2.88 -10.88 -19.72
C GLN A 206 2.30 -9.51 -19.34
N TRP A 207 2.82 -8.88 -18.28
CA TRP A 207 2.27 -7.67 -17.68
C TRP A 207 2.88 -6.36 -18.22
N SER A 208 3.85 -6.44 -19.13
CA SER A 208 4.59 -5.27 -19.63
C SER A 208 5.22 -4.45 -18.49
N ILE A 209 5.87 -5.11 -17.53
CA ILE A 209 6.51 -4.50 -16.35
C ILE A 209 7.53 -3.44 -16.79
N GLU A 210 8.30 -3.70 -17.85
CA GLU A 210 9.23 -2.72 -18.43
C GLU A 210 8.53 -1.39 -18.72
N HIS A 211 7.33 -1.42 -19.30
CA HIS A 211 6.58 -0.21 -19.62
C HIS A 211 6.13 0.52 -18.35
N GLN A 212 5.63 -0.20 -17.35
CA GLN A 212 5.23 0.41 -16.07
C GLN A 212 6.43 0.97 -15.30
N ALA A 213 7.59 0.32 -15.34
CA ALA A 213 8.80 0.80 -14.71
C ALA A 213 9.28 2.11 -15.37
N ASN A 214 9.20 2.21 -16.70
CA ASN A 214 9.45 3.46 -17.42
C ASN A 214 8.48 4.58 -17.01
N LEU A 215 7.19 4.28 -16.85
CA LEU A 215 6.20 5.26 -16.38
C LEU A 215 6.49 5.71 -14.95
N ALA A 216 6.75 4.78 -14.03
CA ALA A 216 7.08 5.07 -12.64
C ALA A 216 8.34 5.93 -12.49
N LYS A 217 9.33 5.74 -13.38
CA LYS A 217 10.56 6.54 -13.42
C LYS A 217 10.38 7.95 -14.00
N SER A 218 9.38 8.17 -14.87
CA SER A 218 9.13 9.47 -15.50
C SER A 218 8.98 10.65 -14.53
N PRO A 219 8.08 10.60 -13.51
CA PRO A 219 7.96 11.69 -12.56
C PRO A 219 9.21 11.87 -11.70
N ILE A 220 10.03 10.83 -11.50
CA ILE A 220 11.30 10.88 -10.74
C ILE A 220 12.35 11.67 -11.53
N LEU A 221 12.53 11.37 -12.82
CA LEU A 221 13.51 12.05 -13.66
C LEU A 221 13.22 13.55 -13.85
N ASN A 222 11.95 13.93 -13.94
CA ASN A 222 11.56 15.32 -14.11
C ASN A 222 11.91 16.19 -12.88
N HIS A 223 12.14 15.60 -11.71
CA HIS A 223 12.64 16.30 -10.53
C HIS A 223 14.13 16.65 -10.63
N PHE A 224 14.94 15.75 -11.22
CA PHE A 224 16.39 15.96 -11.33
C PHE A 224 16.80 16.85 -12.51
N ILE A 225 15.86 17.17 -13.42
CA ILE A 225 16.11 17.97 -14.63
C ILE A 225 15.69 19.44 -14.46
N ASN A 226 14.83 19.77 -13.48
CA ASN A 226 14.32 21.12 -13.21
C ASN A 226 14.95 21.74 -11.97
#